data_AF-A0AA37LF06-F1
#
_entry.id   AF-A0AA37LF06-F1
#
_cell.length_a   1.000
_cell.length_b   1.000
_cell.length_c   1.000
_cell.angle_alpha   90.00
_cell.angle_beta   90.00
_cell.angle_gamma   90.00
#
_symmetry.space_group_name_H-M   'P 1'
#
loop_
_entity.id
_entity.type
_entity.pdbx_description
1 polymer ?
#
loop_
_entity_poly.entity_id
_entity_poly.type
_entity_poly.pdbx_seq_one_letter_code
_entity_poly.pdbx_strand_id
1 'polypeptide(L)'
;MDVNEKPGLGPITPFVRAIDGFKPYDPAIKIIASGGVTSSLNLPGSGNIVGGQAYLVKNLPLAGENGEPIVEELLLEHGLPKESRQRYLKMACGENPKHIYGHTRLGNAWLLREHLDRARKLKNKQDAWCRSADDIDAGSFFKDSRIFRFIADSGELPVDLELEPTVALLRGKFNVNIHCYEPEDFERMLDILHEFEIHPQAFHHALEAWQVPEFLKQQEEYSNLIRNITIATFAENSLFKHEAYGANLRGPKILDDHSLRVVLKSDHTGESNNAKYLVYQAAVSHSFGLSSDKALQSVTSIAARSIYQDHRIGFVRPGYDADLAIWDSHPLSVGATTVQVFIDGREILEPTASLKILKNPTKETDLVLPKSRPWIDQDQKQLVCSEALAAESRIVFTGIKGFLLESPSADFNTDSEGEAGLAMTVFNGDITCLGPKAKCLPSQKHEKVLRIDLNDGYVTPGLVAFGNNIGIIDIPSESSTGDGSPGRNGNALNQQKDLHFAKYGIHFGGRGFGRARVGGVTKVITAPTFAGGVIQGVSVGLRTNENSTILGGGIWKDEVALHFAVGQEGKGQ
;
A
#
# COMPACT_ATOMS: atom_id res chain seq x y z
N MET A 1 -16.83 -7.29 3.96
CA MET A 1 -16.87 -6.93 2.53
C MET A 1 -17.82 -5.75 2.42
N ASP A 2 -17.34 -4.67 1.82
CA ASP A 2 -18.25 -3.73 1.16
C ASP A 2 -19.11 -4.54 0.18
N VAL A 3 -20.40 -4.23 0.11
CA VAL A 3 -21.37 -4.93 -0.76
C VAL A 3 -22.15 -3.94 -1.60
N ASN A 4 -21.61 -2.73 -1.80
CA ASN A 4 -22.16 -1.79 -2.78
C ASN A 4 -22.02 -2.34 -4.22
N GLU A 5 -21.14 -3.31 -4.47
CA GLU A 5 -20.93 -3.96 -5.77
C GLU A 5 -22.03 -4.99 -6.12
N LYS A 6 -23.29 -4.74 -5.78
CA LYS A 6 -24.40 -5.62 -6.18
C LYS A 6 -24.93 -5.22 -7.56
N PRO A 7 -25.13 -6.18 -8.49
CA PRO A 7 -25.71 -5.90 -9.81
C PRO A 7 -27.03 -5.11 -9.77
N GLY A 8 -27.80 -5.24 -8.68
CA GLY A 8 -29.09 -4.58 -8.52
C GLY A 8 -29.04 -3.06 -8.31
N LEU A 9 -27.91 -2.47 -7.91
CA LEU A 9 -27.76 -1.01 -7.73
C LEU A 9 -26.93 -0.34 -8.82
N GLY A 10 -26.28 -1.13 -9.69
CA GLY A 10 -25.43 -0.61 -10.76
C GLY A 10 -24.11 0.01 -10.27
N PRO A 11 -23.32 0.60 -11.19
CA PRO A 11 -21.96 1.08 -10.95
C PRO A 11 -21.86 2.48 -10.29
N ILE A 12 -23.00 3.13 -10.06
CA ILE A 12 -23.08 4.51 -9.57
C ILE A 12 -23.95 4.54 -8.31
N THR A 13 -23.31 4.55 -7.15
CA THR A 13 -23.98 4.46 -5.85
C THR A 13 -23.55 5.60 -4.91
N PRO A 14 -23.70 6.89 -5.28
CA PRO A 14 -23.31 8.01 -4.41
C PRO A 14 -24.12 8.08 -3.10
N PHE A 15 -25.31 7.47 -3.07
CA PHE A 15 -26.27 7.50 -1.97
C PHE A 15 -25.97 6.48 -0.87
N VAL A 16 -25.17 5.43 -1.12
CA VAL A 16 -24.77 4.50 -0.06
C VAL A 16 -23.69 5.12 0.81
N ARG A 17 -23.61 4.69 2.07
CA ARG A 17 -22.65 5.23 3.04
C ARG A 17 -21.95 4.06 3.72
N ALA A 18 -20.63 4.06 3.72
CA ALA A 18 -19.85 3.00 4.36
C ALA A 18 -20.14 2.90 5.88
N ILE A 19 -20.60 3.98 6.51
CA ILE A 19 -20.99 4.00 7.92
C ILE A 19 -22.19 3.09 8.22
N ASP A 20 -23.08 2.87 7.24
CA ASP A 20 -24.26 2.02 7.39
C ASP A 20 -23.91 0.52 7.44
N GLY A 21 -22.69 0.15 7.02
CA GLY A 21 -22.17 -1.21 7.08
C GLY A 21 -21.05 -1.41 8.12
N PHE A 22 -20.71 -0.38 8.88
CA PHE A 22 -19.61 -0.44 9.84
C PHE A 22 -19.95 -1.30 11.06
N LYS A 23 -18.97 -2.09 11.51
CA LYS A 23 -19.09 -2.91 12.71
C LYS A 23 -18.18 -2.34 13.80
N PRO A 24 -18.73 -1.63 14.79
CA PRO A 24 -17.92 -0.98 15.84
C PRO A 24 -17.25 -1.99 16.79
N TYR A 25 -17.63 -3.27 16.71
CA TYR A 25 -17.05 -4.39 17.44
C TYR A 25 -16.06 -5.22 16.60
N ASP A 26 -15.64 -4.75 15.42
CA ASP A 26 -14.68 -5.46 14.58
C ASP A 26 -13.33 -5.63 15.33
N PRO A 27 -12.84 -6.87 15.53
CA PRO A 27 -11.55 -7.12 16.17
C PRO A 27 -10.38 -6.41 15.47
N ALA A 28 -10.49 -6.12 14.18
CA ALA A 28 -9.50 -5.39 13.43
C ALA A 28 -9.21 -4.01 14.04
N ILE A 29 -10.18 -3.34 14.67
CA ILE A 29 -9.99 -2.01 15.28
C ILE A 29 -8.84 -2.04 16.30
N LYS A 30 -8.85 -3.02 17.22
CA LYS A 30 -7.79 -3.17 18.23
C LYS A 30 -6.47 -3.65 17.61
N ILE A 31 -6.53 -4.52 16.60
CA ILE A 31 -5.33 -5.03 15.91
C ILE A 31 -4.61 -3.89 15.17
N ILE A 32 -5.36 -3.05 14.47
CA ILE A 32 -4.83 -1.89 13.73
C ILE A 32 -4.22 -0.89 14.73
N ALA A 33 -4.94 -0.57 15.80
CA ALA A 33 -4.43 0.30 16.85
C ALA A 33 -3.13 -0.21 17.47
N SER A 34 -2.94 -1.54 17.60
CA SER A 34 -1.70 -2.13 18.12
C SER A 34 -0.44 -1.86 17.29
N GLY A 35 -0.59 -1.39 16.05
CA GLY A 35 0.52 -0.95 15.20
C GLY A 35 0.83 0.54 15.29
N GLY A 36 0.21 1.25 16.24
CA GLY A 36 0.32 2.70 16.36
C GLY A 36 -0.60 3.49 15.43
N VAL A 37 -1.57 2.84 14.77
CA VAL A 37 -2.52 3.51 13.86
C VAL A 37 -3.78 3.91 14.64
N THR A 38 -3.91 5.19 14.97
CA THR A 38 -4.98 5.69 15.85
C THR A 38 -6.24 6.14 15.12
N SER A 39 -6.16 6.48 13.84
CA SER A 39 -7.29 7.00 13.05
C SER A 39 -7.32 6.41 11.64
N SER A 40 -8.52 6.27 11.06
CA SER A 40 -8.73 5.67 9.74
C SER A 40 -9.80 6.43 8.95
N LEU A 41 -9.57 6.64 7.64
CA LEU A 41 -10.60 7.00 6.67
C LEU A 41 -11.17 5.73 6.03
N ASN A 42 -12.40 5.39 6.41
CA ASN A 42 -13.08 4.19 5.92
C ASN A 42 -13.86 4.52 4.65
N LEU A 43 -13.42 3.95 3.54
CA LEU A 43 -13.97 4.15 2.20
C LEU A 43 -14.72 2.91 1.73
N PRO A 44 -15.75 3.09 0.89
CA PRO A 44 -16.18 2.02 0.01
C PRO A 44 -15.03 1.44 -0.83
N GLY A 45 -15.25 0.25 -1.37
CA GLY A 45 -14.39 -0.47 -2.31
C GLY A 45 -14.19 0.27 -3.62
N SER A 46 -13.73 -0.45 -4.63
CA SER A 46 -13.42 0.10 -5.96
C SER A 46 -14.13 -0.63 -7.09
N GLY A 47 -15.13 -1.47 -6.79
CA GLY A 47 -15.92 -2.10 -7.84
C GLY A 47 -16.82 -1.10 -8.57
N ASN A 48 -17.26 -0.03 -7.92
CA ASN A 48 -18.18 0.95 -8.49
C ASN A 48 -17.42 2.18 -8.99
N ILE A 49 -17.88 2.79 -10.10
CA ILE A 49 -17.34 4.06 -10.62
C ILE A 49 -17.55 5.17 -9.57
N VAL A 50 -18.72 5.19 -8.92
CA VAL A 50 -18.99 6.01 -7.73
C VAL A 50 -19.43 5.08 -6.60
N GLY A 51 -18.53 4.78 -5.67
CA GLY A 51 -18.73 3.78 -4.60
C GLY A 51 -19.54 4.27 -3.40
N GLY A 52 -19.75 5.58 -3.26
CA GLY A 52 -20.54 6.14 -2.17
C GLY A 52 -19.69 6.82 -1.09
N GLN A 53 -20.31 7.09 0.06
CA GLN A 53 -19.80 8.02 1.05
C GLN A 53 -18.89 7.34 2.07
N ALA A 54 -17.83 8.04 2.46
CA ALA A 54 -16.84 7.62 3.45
C ALA A 54 -17.00 8.36 4.78
N TYR A 55 -16.35 7.86 5.82
CA TYR A 55 -16.36 8.45 7.17
C TYR A 55 -15.02 8.20 7.88
N LEU A 56 -14.71 9.06 8.85
CA LEU A 56 -13.50 8.99 9.67
C LEU A 56 -13.81 8.34 11.01
N VAL A 57 -12.92 7.45 11.46
CA VAL A 57 -12.98 6.85 12.80
C VAL A 57 -11.65 7.01 13.51
N LYS A 58 -11.73 7.04 14.84
CA LYS A 58 -10.63 6.64 15.71
C LYS A 58 -10.68 5.13 15.91
N ASN A 59 -9.51 4.47 15.89
CA ASN A 59 -9.38 3.03 16.14
C ASN A 59 -9.45 2.74 17.66
N LEU A 60 -10.42 3.34 18.34
CA LEU A 60 -10.67 3.23 19.77
C LEU A 60 -11.91 2.34 19.98
N PRO A 61 -11.74 1.06 20.35
CA PRO A 61 -12.88 0.18 20.60
C PRO A 61 -13.63 0.65 21.84
N LEU A 62 -14.97 0.57 21.81
CA LEU A 62 -15.86 0.90 22.94
C LEU A 62 -15.54 2.31 23.51
N ALA A 63 -15.65 3.31 22.63
CA ALA A 63 -15.20 4.67 22.89
C ALA A 63 -16.09 5.42 23.90
N GLY A 64 -17.38 5.10 24.03
CA GLY A 64 -18.26 5.74 24.98
C GLY A 64 -18.02 5.41 26.45
N GLU A 65 -18.60 6.22 27.32
CA GLU A 65 -18.53 6.07 28.79
C GLU A 65 -19.08 4.72 29.26
N ASN A 66 -20.11 4.20 28.58
CA ASN A 66 -20.74 2.93 28.89
C ASN A 66 -20.01 1.72 28.30
N GLY A 67 -18.96 1.93 27.49
CA GLY A 67 -18.21 0.86 26.84
C GLY A 67 -19.06 0.07 25.83
N GLU A 68 -19.99 0.74 25.13
CA GLU A 68 -20.91 0.11 24.19
C GLU A 68 -20.38 0.19 22.75
N PRO A 69 -20.76 -0.75 21.87
CA PRO A 69 -20.32 -0.77 20.47
C PRO A 69 -21.16 0.21 19.63
N ILE A 70 -21.03 1.52 19.88
CA ILE A 70 -21.78 2.58 19.20
C ILE A 70 -20.92 3.21 18.09
N VAL A 71 -21.39 3.15 16.84
CA VAL A 71 -20.68 3.70 15.66
C VAL A 71 -20.36 5.19 15.82
N GLU A 72 -21.33 5.98 16.29
CA GLU A 72 -21.20 7.43 16.45
C GLU A 72 -20.06 7.83 17.39
N GLU A 73 -19.78 7.03 18.42
CA GLU A 73 -18.72 7.29 19.41
C GLU A 73 -17.32 7.00 18.87
N LEU A 74 -17.20 6.19 17.81
CA LEU A 74 -15.93 5.91 17.15
C LEU A 74 -15.56 6.99 16.12
N LEU A 75 -16.49 7.86 15.74
CA LEU A 75 -16.22 8.87 14.73
C LEU A 75 -15.15 9.84 15.21
N LEU A 76 -14.17 10.15 14.35
CA LEU A 76 -13.14 11.13 14.68
C LEU A 76 -13.76 12.49 15.00
N GLU A 77 -14.82 12.85 14.28
CA GLU A 77 -15.59 14.09 14.43
C GLU A 77 -16.79 13.94 15.40
N HIS A 78 -16.75 12.96 16.31
CA HIS A 78 -17.77 12.81 17.36
C HIS A 78 -17.94 14.12 18.15
N GLY A 79 -19.19 14.45 18.51
CA GLY A 79 -19.53 15.69 19.20
C GLY A 79 -19.69 16.92 18.30
N LEU A 80 -19.26 16.88 17.04
CA LEU A 80 -19.53 17.97 16.08
C LEU A 80 -20.94 17.84 15.48
N PRO A 81 -21.65 18.95 15.20
CA PRO A 81 -22.89 18.92 14.42
C PRO A 81 -22.68 18.26 13.06
N LYS A 82 -23.63 17.44 12.59
CA LYS A 82 -23.48 16.61 11.38
C LYS A 82 -23.17 17.45 10.14
N GLU A 83 -23.74 18.64 10.05
CA GLU A 83 -23.57 19.62 8.99
C GLU A 83 -22.17 20.27 8.97
N SER A 84 -21.44 20.21 10.09
CA SER A 84 -20.08 20.74 10.23
C SER A 84 -19.00 19.69 9.99
N ARG A 85 -19.38 18.42 9.86
CA ARG A 85 -18.46 17.31 9.62
C ARG A 85 -17.97 17.28 8.18
N GLN A 86 -16.74 16.83 7.99
CA GLN A 86 -16.22 16.58 6.65
C GLN A 86 -16.96 15.42 5.99
N ARG A 87 -17.22 15.55 4.68
CA ARG A 87 -17.87 14.49 3.90
C ARG A 87 -16.91 14.02 2.81
N TYR A 88 -16.87 12.71 2.59
CA TYR A 88 -15.98 12.08 1.63
C TYR A 88 -16.77 11.22 0.66
N LEU A 89 -16.37 11.21 -0.61
CA LEU A 89 -16.99 10.38 -1.63
C LEU A 89 -15.92 9.54 -2.31
N LYS A 90 -16.17 8.24 -2.46
CA LYS A 90 -15.30 7.31 -3.17
C LYS A 90 -15.72 7.20 -4.63
N MET A 91 -14.75 7.31 -5.53
CA MET A 91 -14.86 6.96 -6.95
C MET A 91 -13.78 5.95 -7.34
N ALA A 92 -13.94 5.32 -8.51
CA ALA A 92 -12.94 4.46 -9.10
C ALA A 92 -12.88 4.59 -10.63
N CYS A 93 -11.70 4.38 -11.18
CA CYS A 93 -11.43 4.24 -12.61
C CYS A 93 -10.68 2.91 -12.87
N GLY A 94 -10.19 2.68 -14.09
CA GLY A 94 -9.35 1.53 -14.40
C GLY A 94 -10.07 0.18 -14.49
N GLU A 95 -9.34 -0.87 -14.18
CA GLU A 95 -9.71 -2.28 -14.36
C GLU A 95 -10.86 -2.72 -13.46
N ASN A 96 -10.87 -2.31 -12.20
CA ASN A 96 -11.82 -2.79 -11.21
C ASN A 96 -13.31 -2.58 -11.62
N PRO A 97 -13.77 -1.33 -11.87
CA PRO A 97 -15.16 -1.11 -12.28
C PRO A 97 -15.48 -1.69 -13.66
N LYS A 98 -14.48 -1.78 -14.54
CA LYS A 98 -14.59 -2.45 -15.84
C LYS A 98 -14.90 -3.94 -15.67
N HIS A 99 -14.19 -4.64 -14.79
CA HIS A 99 -14.36 -6.08 -14.58
C HIS A 99 -15.66 -6.44 -13.87
N ILE A 100 -16.05 -5.70 -12.84
CA ILE A 100 -17.28 -6.00 -12.06
C ILE A 100 -18.54 -5.87 -12.92
N TYR A 101 -18.61 -4.85 -13.78
CA TYR A 101 -19.81 -4.55 -14.56
C TYR A 101 -19.70 -4.93 -16.05
N GLY A 102 -18.59 -5.51 -16.49
CA GLY A 102 -18.37 -5.87 -17.90
C GLY A 102 -18.29 -4.67 -18.84
N HIS A 103 -17.85 -3.52 -18.33
CA HIS A 103 -17.71 -2.29 -19.12
C HIS A 103 -16.35 -2.23 -19.86
N THR A 104 -16.06 -1.06 -20.43
CA THR A 104 -14.73 -0.64 -20.89
C THR A 104 -14.32 0.64 -20.15
N ARG A 105 -13.05 1.06 -20.24
CA ARG A 105 -12.64 2.39 -19.74
C ARG A 105 -13.47 3.52 -20.36
N LEU A 106 -13.80 3.39 -21.65
CA LEU A 106 -14.68 4.33 -22.37
C LEU A 106 -16.10 4.34 -21.77
N GLY A 107 -16.64 3.16 -21.46
CA GLY A 107 -17.94 3.01 -20.81
C GLY A 107 -17.96 3.65 -19.41
N ASN A 108 -16.92 3.40 -18.61
CA ASN A 108 -16.81 4.00 -17.28
C ASN A 108 -16.78 5.53 -17.34
N ALA A 109 -16.00 6.09 -18.26
CA ALA A 109 -15.92 7.54 -18.49
C ALA A 109 -17.28 8.14 -18.93
N TRP A 110 -17.99 7.47 -19.84
CA TRP A 110 -19.30 7.93 -20.30
C TRP A 110 -20.34 7.89 -19.17
N LEU A 111 -20.41 6.79 -18.41
CA LEU A 111 -21.35 6.63 -17.29
C LEU A 111 -21.12 7.67 -16.19
N LEU A 112 -19.86 7.97 -15.86
CA LEU A 112 -19.55 9.03 -14.90
C LEU A 112 -20.04 10.40 -15.40
N ARG A 113 -19.72 10.74 -16.66
CA ARG A 113 -20.14 12.02 -17.26
C ARG A 113 -21.66 12.15 -17.31
N GLU A 114 -22.36 11.10 -17.73
CA GLU A 114 -23.83 11.07 -17.82
C GLU A 114 -24.46 11.33 -16.44
N HIS A 115 -23.97 10.65 -15.41
CA HIS A 115 -24.44 10.82 -14.04
C HIS A 115 -24.21 12.24 -13.50
N LEU A 116 -23.00 12.80 -13.71
CA LEU A 116 -22.69 14.17 -13.31
C LEU A 116 -23.58 15.19 -14.04
N ASP A 117 -23.92 14.96 -15.31
CA ASP A 117 -24.86 15.81 -16.06
C ASP A 117 -26.30 15.73 -15.52
N ARG A 118 -26.77 14.54 -15.16
CA ARG A 118 -28.07 14.37 -14.48
C ARG A 118 -28.11 15.17 -13.17
N ALA A 119 -27.07 15.05 -12.34
CA ALA A 119 -26.96 15.81 -11.09
C ALA A 119 -26.88 17.32 -11.33
N ARG A 120 -26.14 17.77 -12.36
CA ARG A 120 -26.05 19.20 -12.74
C ARG A 120 -27.41 19.75 -13.15
N LYS A 121 -28.19 19.01 -13.93
CA LYS A 121 -29.56 19.40 -14.31
C LYS A 121 -30.46 19.54 -13.09
N LEU A 122 -30.38 18.61 -12.13
CA LEU A 122 -31.13 18.72 -10.88
C LEU A 122 -30.68 19.93 -10.05
N LYS A 123 -29.37 20.13 -9.87
CA LYS A 123 -28.80 21.31 -9.20
C LYS A 123 -29.33 22.60 -9.81
N ASN A 124 -29.34 22.72 -11.13
CA ASN A 124 -29.83 23.91 -11.82
C ASN A 124 -31.34 24.15 -11.59
N LYS A 125 -32.15 23.09 -11.55
CA LYS A 125 -33.58 23.19 -11.20
C LYS A 125 -33.78 23.64 -9.75
N GLN A 126 -33.00 23.08 -8.81
CA GLN A 126 -33.02 23.50 -7.41
C GLN A 126 -32.63 24.96 -7.26
N ASP A 127 -31.52 25.39 -7.89
CA ASP A 127 -31.03 26.76 -7.81
C ASP A 127 -32.03 27.75 -8.42
N ALA A 128 -32.72 27.39 -9.52
CA ALA A 128 -33.77 28.22 -10.12
C ALA A 128 -35.01 28.32 -9.22
N TRP A 129 -35.43 27.22 -8.59
CA TRP A 129 -36.53 27.20 -7.63
C TRP A 129 -36.20 28.08 -6.41
N CYS A 130 -35.00 27.94 -5.84
CA CYS A 130 -34.57 28.73 -4.68
C CYS A 130 -34.54 30.23 -4.97
N ARG A 131 -33.98 30.65 -6.13
CA ARG A 131 -33.99 32.08 -6.52
C ARG A 131 -35.40 32.64 -6.62
N SER A 132 -36.31 31.87 -7.21
CA SER A 132 -37.71 32.27 -7.35
C SER A 132 -38.41 32.39 -5.99
N ALA A 133 -38.11 31.47 -5.06
CA ALA A 133 -38.62 31.51 -3.70
C ALA A 133 -38.06 32.71 -2.91
N ASP A 134 -36.77 33.00 -3.03
CA ASP A 134 -36.11 34.15 -2.38
C ASP A 134 -36.70 35.49 -2.88
N ASP A 135 -36.95 35.63 -4.19
CA ASP A 135 -37.57 36.82 -4.78
C ASP A 135 -38.97 37.09 -4.22
N ILE A 136 -39.73 36.03 -3.93
CA ILE A 136 -41.06 36.13 -3.33
C ILE A 136 -40.96 36.50 -1.86
N ASP A 137 -40.04 35.86 -1.13
CA ASP A 137 -39.83 36.07 0.30
C ASP A 137 -39.38 37.50 0.62
N ALA A 138 -38.54 38.08 -0.25
CA ALA A 138 -38.02 39.44 -0.16
C ALA A 138 -39.08 40.55 -0.38
N GLY A 139 -40.20 40.25 -1.05
CA GLY A 139 -41.27 41.22 -1.24
C GLY A 139 -42.20 41.34 -0.03
N SER A 140 -42.58 42.56 0.37
CA SER A 140 -43.38 42.78 1.59
C SER A 140 -44.91 42.70 1.43
N PHE A 141 -45.48 42.90 0.23
CA PHE A 141 -46.93 42.96 0.04
C PHE A 141 -47.54 41.59 -0.30
N PHE A 142 -48.67 41.22 0.33
CA PHE A 142 -49.38 39.95 0.08
C PHE A 142 -48.49 38.70 0.07
N LYS A 143 -47.49 38.66 0.98
CA LYS A 143 -46.45 37.62 1.02
C LYS A 143 -47.05 36.20 1.03
N ASP A 144 -47.98 35.93 1.93
CA ASP A 144 -48.59 34.59 2.06
C ASP A 144 -49.35 34.17 0.80
N SER A 145 -50.07 35.10 0.15
CA SER A 145 -50.79 34.82 -1.10
C SER A 145 -49.84 34.56 -2.27
N ARG A 146 -48.70 35.26 -2.33
CA ARG A 146 -47.67 35.04 -3.35
C ARG A 146 -46.93 33.73 -3.14
N ILE A 147 -46.63 33.36 -1.89
CA ILE A 147 -46.05 32.06 -1.54
C ILE A 147 -47.01 30.93 -1.95
N PHE A 148 -48.29 31.03 -1.58
CA PHE A 148 -49.29 30.02 -1.95
C PHE A 148 -49.38 29.82 -3.47
N ARG A 149 -49.41 30.93 -4.23
CA ARG A 149 -49.47 30.88 -5.69
C ARG A 149 -48.21 30.29 -6.31
N PHE A 150 -47.04 30.65 -5.78
CA PHE A 150 -45.77 30.09 -6.26
C PHE A 150 -45.67 28.59 -6.02
N ILE A 151 -46.04 28.11 -4.83
CA ILE A 151 -46.05 26.67 -4.55
C ILE A 151 -47.07 25.96 -5.48
N ALA A 152 -48.22 26.57 -5.73
CA ALA A 152 -49.21 26.03 -6.66
C ALA A 152 -48.72 25.97 -8.12
N ASP A 153 -47.99 27.00 -8.58
CA ASP A 153 -47.51 27.11 -9.97
C ASP A 153 -46.18 26.37 -10.22
N SER A 154 -45.27 26.40 -9.25
CA SER A 154 -43.88 25.88 -9.37
C SER A 154 -43.65 24.56 -8.66
N GLY A 155 -44.57 24.14 -7.79
CA GLY A 155 -44.44 22.93 -6.98
C GLY A 155 -43.40 23.03 -5.86
N GLU A 156 -43.12 21.88 -5.24
CA GLU A 156 -42.07 21.74 -4.22
C GLU A 156 -40.66 21.80 -4.82
N LEU A 157 -39.66 22.04 -3.97
CA LEU A 157 -38.25 21.99 -4.38
C LEU A 157 -37.95 20.62 -5.04
N PRO A 158 -37.39 20.59 -6.27
CA PRO A 158 -37.06 19.33 -6.92
C PRO A 158 -36.02 18.54 -6.11
N VAL A 159 -36.41 17.36 -5.64
CA VAL A 159 -35.55 16.45 -4.87
C VAL A 159 -35.43 15.11 -5.57
N ASP A 160 -34.24 14.52 -5.51
CA ASP A 160 -33.99 13.16 -5.99
C ASP A 160 -32.94 12.52 -5.07
N LEU A 161 -33.38 11.54 -4.28
CA LEU A 161 -32.55 10.90 -3.26
C LEU A 161 -31.28 10.26 -3.83
N GLU A 162 -31.31 9.75 -5.07
CA GLU A 162 -30.15 9.15 -5.73
C GLU A 162 -29.11 10.21 -6.09
N LEU A 163 -29.58 11.36 -6.59
CA LEU A 163 -28.72 12.45 -7.08
C LEU A 163 -28.29 13.43 -5.98
N GLU A 164 -29.00 13.51 -4.84
CA GLU A 164 -28.71 14.44 -3.74
C GLU A 164 -27.23 14.49 -3.32
N PRO A 165 -26.52 13.36 -3.08
CA PRO A 165 -25.10 13.41 -2.73
C PRO A 165 -24.22 13.95 -3.87
N THR A 166 -24.61 13.72 -5.12
CA THR A 166 -23.88 14.22 -6.29
C THR A 166 -24.14 15.71 -6.51
N VAL A 167 -25.37 16.18 -6.25
CA VAL A 167 -25.68 17.61 -6.21
C VAL A 167 -24.86 18.30 -5.12
N ALA A 168 -24.74 17.68 -3.94
CA ALA A 168 -23.88 18.20 -2.88
C ALA A 168 -22.40 18.23 -3.28
N LEU A 169 -21.92 17.23 -4.03
CA LEU A 169 -20.58 17.22 -4.62
C LEU A 169 -20.38 18.42 -5.56
N LEU A 170 -21.31 18.65 -6.49
CA LEU A 170 -21.28 19.81 -7.41
C LEU A 170 -21.39 21.16 -6.68
N ARG A 171 -21.80 21.17 -5.41
CA ARG A 171 -21.79 22.34 -4.52
C ARG A 171 -20.53 22.43 -3.65
N GLY A 172 -19.52 21.60 -3.91
CA GLY A 172 -18.25 21.59 -3.17
C GLY A 172 -18.35 21.04 -1.75
N LYS A 173 -19.35 20.19 -1.45
CA LYS A 173 -19.60 19.64 -0.10
C LYS A 173 -18.96 18.28 0.15
N PHE A 174 -18.13 17.79 -0.76
CA PHE A 174 -17.46 16.49 -0.66
C PHE A 174 -15.98 16.57 -1.02
N ASN A 175 -15.17 15.84 -0.29
CA ASN A 175 -13.77 15.55 -0.60
C ASN A 175 -13.70 14.22 -1.38
N VAL A 176 -13.35 14.28 -2.66
CA VAL A 176 -13.41 13.11 -3.55
C VAL A 176 -12.12 12.29 -3.48
N ASN A 177 -12.26 11.01 -3.14
CA ASN A 177 -11.18 10.05 -3.07
C ASN A 177 -11.34 9.04 -4.21
N ILE A 178 -10.30 8.86 -5.03
CA ILE A 178 -10.44 8.18 -6.32
C ILE A 178 -9.46 7.04 -6.43
N HIS A 179 -9.95 5.82 -6.60
CA HIS A 179 -9.12 4.66 -6.95
C HIS A 179 -8.70 4.75 -8.43
N CYS A 180 -7.40 4.91 -8.69
CA CYS A 180 -6.81 4.92 -10.04
C CYS A 180 -5.35 4.47 -9.97
N TYR A 181 -4.82 3.89 -11.04
CA TYR A 181 -3.45 3.38 -11.06
C TYR A 181 -2.58 3.99 -12.17
N GLU A 182 -3.09 3.99 -13.40
CA GLU A 182 -2.34 4.31 -14.62
C GLU A 182 -2.46 5.80 -15.02
N PRO A 183 -1.48 6.35 -15.75
CA PRO A 183 -1.49 7.75 -16.18
C PRO A 183 -2.73 8.19 -16.96
N GLU A 184 -3.17 7.40 -17.95
CA GLU A 184 -4.33 7.71 -18.78
C GLU A 184 -5.64 7.73 -17.98
N ASP A 185 -5.68 6.95 -16.90
CA ASP A 185 -6.80 6.87 -15.98
C ASP A 185 -6.87 8.15 -15.11
N PHE A 186 -5.72 8.70 -14.69
CA PHE A 186 -5.67 10.01 -14.02
C PHE A 186 -6.10 11.13 -14.95
N GLU A 187 -5.53 11.18 -16.17
CA GLU A 187 -5.84 12.22 -17.16
C GLU A 187 -7.33 12.24 -17.46
N ARG A 188 -7.90 11.08 -17.77
CA ARG A 188 -9.31 10.99 -18.11
C ARG A 188 -10.23 11.34 -16.95
N MET A 189 -9.87 10.94 -15.73
CA MET A 189 -10.66 11.28 -14.56
C MET A 189 -10.63 12.79 -14.30
N LEU A 190 -9.46 13.43 -14.40
CA LEU A 190 -9.31 14.88 -14.20
C LEU A 190 -10.09 15.67 -15.25
N ASP A 191 -10.02 15.28 -16.53
CA ASP A 191 -10.84 15.89 -17.59
C ASP A 191 -12.33 15.93 -17.21
N ILE A 192 -12.88 14.76 -16.83
CA ILE A 192 -14.31 14.65 -16.51
C ILE A 192 -14.64 15.48 -15.27
N LEU A 193 -13.83 15.42 -14.21
CA LEU A 193 -14.12 16.18 -12.99
C LEU A 193 -14.06 17.70 -13.25
N HIS A 194 -13.10 18.16 -14.05
CA HIS A 194 -12.96 19.57 -14.41
C HIS A 194 -14.11 20.08 -15.29
N GLU A 195 -14.72 19.24 -16.15
CA GLU A 195 -15.96 19.58 -16.89
C GLU A 195 -17.12 19.97 -15.96
N PHE A 196 -17.08 19.55 -14.69
CA PHE A 196 -18.10 19.80 -13.67
C PHE A 196 -17.59 20.59 -12.47
N GLU A 197 -16.42 21.24 -12.59
CA GLU A 197 -15.81 22.06 -11.53
C GLU A 197 -15.56 21.29 -10.22
N ILE A 198 -15.32 19.98 -10.33
CA ILE A 198 -14.97 19.13 -9.18
C ILE A 198 -13.46 19.01 -9.10
N HIS A 199 -12.91 19.31 -7.92
CA HIS A 199 -11.50 19.10 -7.61
C HIS A 199 -11.33 17.81 -6.76
N PRO A 200 -10.46 16.87 -7.16
CA PRO A 200 -10.24 15.63 -6.40
C PRO A 200 -9.33 15.82 -5.19
N GLN A 201 -9.69 15.23 -4.05
CA GLN A 201 -8.88 15.28 -2.84
C GLN A 201 -7.65 14.38 -2.93
N ALA A 202 -7.84 13.16 -3.43
CA ALA A 202 -6.77 12.16 -3.48
C ALA A 202 -6.99 11.12 -4.58
N PHE A 203 -5.89 10.72 -5.22
CA PHE A 203 -5.82 9.46 -5.97
C PHE A 203 -5.25 8.36 -5.06
N HIS A 204 -5.98 7.24 -4.98
CA HIS A 204 -5.69 6.06 -4.18
C HIS A 204 -5.04 4.99 -5.03
N HIS A 205 -4.09 4.27 -4.42
CA HIS A 205 -3.14 3.33 -5.01
C HIS A 205 -2.14 4.04 -5.91
N ALA A 206 -2.61 4.61 -7.03
CA ALA A 206 -1.85 5.53 -7.88
C ALA A 206 -0.40 5.08 -8.15
N LEU A 207 -0.20 3.77 -8.36
CA LEU A 207 1.12 3.14 -8.37
C LEU A 207 1.99 3.62 -9.53
N GLU A 208 1.40 4.21 -10.56
CA GLU A 208 2.10 4.75 -11.73
C GLU A 208 2.11 6.28 -11.80
N ALA A 209 1.59 6.98 -10.78
CA ALA A 209 1.62 8.45 -10.72
C ALA A 209 3.05 9.02 -10.83
N TRP A 210 4.07 8.27 -10.40
CA TRP A 210 5.47 8.64 -10.51
C TRP A 210 5.95 8.85 -11.96
N GLN A 211 5.21 8.34 -12.96
CA GLN A 211 5.53 8.52 -14.37
C GLN A 211 5.09 9.90 -14.89
N VAL A 212 4.11 10.53 -14.24
CA VAL A 212 3.48 11.78 -14.69
C VAL A 212 3.40 12.86 -13.58
N PRO A 213 4.46 13.08 -12.77
CA PRO A 213 4.40 14.01 -11.63
C PRO A 213 4.19 15.46 -12.07
N GLU A 214 4.79 15.88 -13.18
CA GLU A 214 4.63 17.25 -13.70
C GLU A 214 3.21 17.49 -14.24
N PHE A 215 2.61 16.50 -14.90
CA PHE A 215 1.21 16.58 -15.32
C PHE A 215 0.30 16.78 -14.11
N LEU A 216 0.43 15.95 -13.08
CA LEU A 216 -0.38 16.05 -11.86
C LEU A 216 -0.21 17.42 -11.17
N LYS A 217 1.00 17.97 -11.19
CA LYS A 217 1.30 19.30 -10.68
C LYS A 217 0.66 20.42 -11.52
N GLN A 218 0.69 20.32 -12.85
CA GLN A 218 0.05 21.29 -13.74
C GLN A 218 -1.47 21.34 -13.57
N GLN A 219 -2.11 20.21 -13.28
CA GLN A 219 -3.56 20.16 -13.01
C GLN A 219 -3.95 20.96 -11.76
N GLU A 220 -3.05 21.11 -10.78
CA GLU A 220 -3.26 21.96 -9.60
C GLU A 220 -3.22 23.45 -9.94
N GLU A 221 -2.32 23.86 -10.83
CA GLU A 221 -2.17 25.27 -11.22
C GLU A 221 -3.40 25.80 -11.98
N TYR A 222 -4.09 24.93 -12.73
CA TYR A 222 -5.28 25.29 -13.49
C TYR A 222 -6.51 25.58 -12.61
N SER A 223 -6.56 25.07 -11.37
CA SER A 223 -7.77 25.11 -10.54
C SER A 223 -7.99 26.45 -9.82
N ASN A 224 -7.01 27.37 -9.77
CA ASN A 224 -6.99 28.60 -8.94
C ASN A 224 -7.28 28.37 -7.43
N LEU A 225 -7.47 27.12 -7.01
CA LEU A 225 -7.69 26.65 -5.66
C LEU A 225 -6.39 25.98 -5.22
N ILE A 226 -5.78 26.46 -4.14
CA ILE A 226 -4.61 25.81 -3.53
C ILE A 226 -5.10 24.53 -2.83
N ARG A 227 -5.35 23.47 -3.59
CA ARG A 227 -5.83 22.18 -3.09
C ARG A 227 -4.98 21.03 -3.58
N ASN A 228 -3.68 21.00 -3.25
CA ASN A 228 -2.78 19.95 -3.76
C ASN A 228 -3.40 18.54 -3.66
N ILE A 229 -3.64 17.90 -4.81
CA ILE A 229 -4.01 16.49 -4.92
C ILE A 229 -3.03 15.65 -4.09
N THR A 230 -3.61 14.73 -3.32
CA THR A 230 -2.84 13.75 -2.56
C THR A 230 -2.68 12.46 -3.34
N ILE A 231 -1.46 11.93 -3.42
CA ILE A 231 -1.19 10.59 -3.96
C ILE A 231 -1.10 9.63 -2.79
N ALA A 232 -2.16 8.86 -2.55
CA ALA A 232 -2.26 7.85 -1.50
C ALA A 232 -1.84 6.48 -2.07
N THR A 233 -0.58 6.08 -1.87
CA THR A 233 0.05 4.95 -2.57
C THR A 233 0.60 3.88 -1.63
N PHE A 234 1.17 2.81 -2.22
CA PHE A 234 1.93 1.80 -1.50
C PHE A 234 3.43 1.97 -1.78
N ALA A 235 4.25 1.60 -0.82
CA ALA A 235 5.69 1.53 -1.01
C ALA A 235 6.09 0.29 -1.82
N GLU A 236 5.44 -0.85 -1.58
CA GLU A 236 5.83 -2.13 -2.21
C GLU A 236 4.68 -3.00 -2.76
N ASN A 237 3.45 -2.85 -2.28
CA ASN A 237 2.32 -3.68 -2.70
C ASN A 237 2.00 -3.40 -4.19
N SER A 238 2.40 -4.32 -5.07
CA SER A 238 2.43 -4.15 -6.53
C SER A 238 2.51 -5.48 -7.27
N LEU A 239 2.54 -5.43 -8.61
CA LEU A 239 2.66 -6.59 -9.52
C LEU A 239 1.48 -7.57 -9.51
N PHE A 240 0.44 -7.32 -8.70
CA PHE A 240 -0.68 -8.25 -8.55
C PHE A 240 -1.74 -8.16 -9.66
N LYS A 241 -1.80 -7.04 -10.39
CA LYS A 241 -2.69 -6.80 -11.55
C LYS A 241 -1.99 -5.94 -12.59
N HIS A 242 -2.53 -5.89 -13.81
CA HIS A 242 -1.89 -5.20 -14.92
C HIS A 242 -1.66 -3.72 -14.61
N GLU A 243 -2.71 -2.99 -14.18
CA GLU A 243 -2.60 -1.58 -13.78
C GLU A 243 -1.70 -1.36 -12.52
N ALA A 244 -1.28 -2.42 -11.81
CA ALA A 244 -0.34 -2.32 -10.67
C ALA A 244 1.10 -2.73 -11.04
N TYR A 245 1.37 -3.02 -12.31
CA TYR A 245 2.62 -3.64 -12.75
C TYR A 245 3.75 -2.62 -12.95
N GLY A 246 3.44 -1.37 -13.31
CA GLY A 246 4.38 -0.25 -13.44
C GLY A 246 4.75 0.44 -12.12
N ALA A 247 4.44 -0.17 -10.98
CA ALA A 247 4.84 0.35 -9.67
C ALA A 247 6.36 0.47 -9.52
N ASN A 248 6.81 1.55 -8.89
CA ASN A 248 8.22 1.84 -8.66
C ASN A 248 8.50 2.02 -7.17
N LEU A 249 9.50 1.30 -6.63
CA LEU A 249 9.92 1.42 -5.22
C LEU A 249 10.35 2.84 -4.82
N ARG A 250 10.80 3.62 -5.80
CA ARG A 250 11.16 5.03 -5.62
C ARG A 250 10.02 5.99 -5.94
N GLY A 251 8.82 5.48 -6.27
CA GLY A 251 7.66 6.29 -6.62
C GLY A 251 7.36 7.38 -5.58
N PRO A 252 7.28 7.07 -4.28
CA PRO A 252 7.10 8.09 -3.24
C PRO A 252 8.17 9.18 -3.24
N LYS A 253 9.44 8.82 -3.45
CA LYS A 253 10.54 9.79 -3.56
C LYS A 253 10.35 10.69 -4.79
N ILE A 254 10.10 10.10 -5.96
CA ILE A 254 9.94 10.86 -7.20
C ILE A 254 8.79 11.85 -7.06
N LEU A 255 7.65 11.43 -6.51
CA LEU A 255 6.51 12.31 -6.30
C LEU A 255 6.83 13.47 -5.32
N ASP A 256 7.53 13.20 -4.21
CA ASP A 256 7.93 14.23 -3.24
C ASP A 256 8.97 15.20 -3.81
N ASP A 257 9.93 14.72 -4.62
CA ASP A 257 10.92 15.56 -5.32
C ASP A 257 10.22 16.58 -6.26
N HIS A 258 9.03 16.24 -6.77
CA HIS A 258 8.17 17.12 -7.57
C HIS A 258 7.13 17.90 -6.74
N SER A 259 7.28 17.93 -5.41
CA SER A 259 6.40 18.64 -4.47
C SER A 259 4.93 18.15 -4.42
N LEU A 260 4.68 16.92 -4.85
CA LEU A 260 3.37 16.29 -4.70
C LEU A 260 3.21 15.72 -3.29
N ARG A 261 1.98 15.79 -2.75
CA ARG A 261 1.69 15.27 -1.41
C ARG A 261 1.54 13.75 -1.47
N VAL A 262 2.44 13.03 -0.80
CA VAL A 262 2.41 11.55 -0.76
C VAL A 262 1.92 11.05 0.59
N VAL A 263 0.88 10.22 0.57
CA VAL A 263 0.40 9.44 1.72
C VAL A 263 0.68 7.96 1.45
N LEU A 264 1.17 7.25 2.45
CA LEU A 264 1.28 5.79 2.38
C LEU A 264 0.09 5.16 3.07
N LYS A 265 -0.46 4.10 2.47
CA LYS A 265 -1.64 3.39 3.00
C LYS A 265 -1.43 1.88 3.03
N SER A 266 -2.26 1.18 3.81
CA SER A 266 -2.28 -0.28 3.85
C SER A 266 -3.32 -0.91 2.94
N ASP A 267 -4.49 -0.25 2.77
CA ASP A 267 -5.67 -0.84 2.12
C ASP A 267 -6.19 -2.09 2.84
N HIS A 268 -6.57 -1.92 4.11
CA HIS A 268 -6.88 -3.01 5.01
C HIS A 268 -8.01 -3.92 4.51
N THR A 269 -7.65 -5.16 4.17
CA THR A 269 -8.58 -6.23 3.75
C THR A 269 -8.41 -7.53 4.51
N GLY A 270 -7.47 -7.59 5.47
CA GLY A 270 -7.12 -8.78 6.23
C GLY A 270 -5.61 -8.91 6.44
N GLU A 271 -5.11 -10.15 6.48
CA GLU A 271 -3.71 -10.45 6.77
C GLU A 271 -2.74 -9.94 5.70
N SER A 272 -3.11 -10.02 4.42
CA SER A 272 -2.23 -9.62 3.30
C SER A 272 -1.91 -8.12 3.28
N ASN A 273 -2.81 -7.28 3.81
CA ASN A 273 -2.71 -5.81 3.80
C ASN A 273 -3.03 -5.23 5.19
N ASN A 274 -2.50 -5.83 6.26
CA ASN A 274 -2.87 -5.45 7.61
C ASN A 274 -2.40 -4.02 7.97
N ALA A 275 -3.32 -3.13 8.38
CA ALA A 275 -2.96 -1.74 8.73
C ALA A 275 -2.10 -1.62 9.98
N LYS A 276 -2.02 -2.67 10.81
CA LYS A 276 -1.02 -2.76 11.89
C LYS A 276 0.41 -2.51 11.39
N TYR A 277 0.71 -2.87 10.14
CA TYR A 277 2.04 -2.70 9.54
C TYR A 277 2.14 -1.41 8.70
N LEU A 278 1.29 -0.40 8.92
CA LEU A 278 1.32 0.83 8.12
C LEU A 278 2.70 1.52 8.12
N VAL A 279 3.38 1.57 9.27
CA VAL A 279 4.71 2.19 9.39
C VAL A 279 5.77 1.46 8.57
N TYR A 280 5.58 0.17 8.27
CA TYR A 280 6.47 -0.57 7.37
C TYR A 280 6.49 0.02 5.96
N GLN A 281 5.36 0.53 5.44
CA GLN A 281 5.34 1.24 4.16
C GLN A 281 6.26 2.48 4.20
N ALA A 282 6.23 3.23 5.30
CA ALA A 282 7.11 4.39 5.49
C ALA A 282 8.59 3.99 5.57
N ALA A 283 8.90 2.92 6.32
CA ALA A 283 10.26 2.37 6.42
C ALA A 283 10.80 1.94 5.05
N VAL A 284 9.98 1.27 4.24
CA VAL A 284 10.35 0.86 2.88
C VAL A 284 10.57 2.07 2.00
N SER A 285 9.68 3.06 2.02
CA SER A 285 9.83 4.28 1.23
C SER A 285 11.11 5.04 1.59
N HIS A 286 11.46 5.09 2.88
CA HIS A 286 12.73 5.65 3.33
C HIS A 286 13.93 4.84 2.82
N SER A 287 13.85 3.50 2.86
CA SER A 287 14.87 2.61 2.29
C SER A 287 15.14 2.91 0.81
N PHE A 288 14.13 3.36 0.06
CA PHE A 288 14.24 3.74 -1.35
C PHE A 288 14.41 5.24 -1.62
N GLY A 289 14.73 6.03 -0.59
CA GLY A 289 15.28 7.38 -0.71
C GLY A 289 14.32 8.53 -0.38
N LEU A 290 13.09 8.25 0.05
CA LEU A 290 12.26 9.28 0.67
C LEU A 290 12.94 9.73 1.98
N SER A 291 12.97 11.02 2.29
CA SER A 291 13.58 11.48 3.55
C SER A 291 12.84 10.91 4.77
N SER A 292 13.55 10.71 5.88
CA SER A 292 12.98 10.13 7.11
C SER A 292 11.75 10.90 7.60
N ASP A 293 11.84 12.23 7.56
CA ASP A 293 10.77 13.13 7.98
C ASP A 293 9.55 12.97 7.09
N LYS A 294 9.74 12.96 5.77
CA LYS A 294 8.64 12.78 4.81
C LYS A 294 8.02 11.39 4.90
N ALA A 295 8.84 10.36 5.13
CA ALA A 295 8.36 9.01 5.34
C ALA A 295 7.43 8.92 6.57
N LEU A 296 7.84 9.46 7.72
CA LEU A 296 6.99 9.51 8.92
C LEU A 296 5.76 10.40 8.71
N GLN A 297 5.92 11.57 8.09
CA GLN A 297 4.81 12.47 7.79
C GLN A 297 3.77 11.83 6.85
N SER A 298 4.18 10.98 5.92
CA SER A 298 3.29 10.30 4.96
C SER A 298 2.22 9.41 5.61
N VAL A 299 2.44 8.97 6.85
CA VAL A 299 1.50 8.17 7.66
C VAL A 299 1.00 8.94 8.90
N THR A 300 1.36 10.21 9.05
CA THR A 300 0.97 11.08 10.16
C THR A 300 0.42 12.42 9.64
N SER A 301 1.21 13.50 9.66
CA SER A 301 0.73 14.86 9.37
C SER A 301 0.25 15.06 7.93
N ILE A 302 0.90 14.43 6.95
CA ILE A 302 0.49 14.52 5.55
C ILE A 302 -0.83 13.77 5.34
N ALA A 303 -1.01 12.62 6.02
CA ALA A 303 -2.27 11.89 6.03
C ALA A 303 -3.38 12.69 6.73
N ALA A 304 -3.12 13.29 7.89
CA ALA A 304 -4.08 14.15 8.58
C ALA A 304 -4.51 15.34 7.73
N ARG A 305 -3.58 15.97 7.01
CA ARG A 305 -3.88 17.10 6.12
C ARG A 305 -4.69 16.68 4.90
N SER A 306 -4.45 15.50 4.34
CA SER A 306 -5.20 15.01 3.18
C SER A 306 -6.68 14.76 3.49
N ILE A 307 -7.04 14.62 4.76
CA ILE A 307 -8.40 14.47 5.27
C ILE A 307 -8.88 15.69 6.09
N TYR A 308 -8.20 16.84 5.98
CA TYR A 308 -8.55 18.07 6.71
C TYR A 308 -8.68 17.93 8.24
N GLN A 309 -7.93 17.01 8.85
CA GLN A 309 -7.88 16.80 10.31
C GLN A 309 -6.53 17.20 10.94
N ASP A 310 -5.67 17.91 10.21
CA ASP A 310 -4.34 18.34 10.70
C ASP A 310 -4.39 19.46 11.76
N HIS A 311 -5.60 19.92 12.10
CA HIS A 311 -5.89 20.80 13.24
C HIS A 311 -6.12 20.03 14.55
N ARG A 312 -6.22 18.68 14.51
CA ARG A 312 -6.48 17.82 15.68
C ARG A 312 -5.52 16.66 15.83
N ILE A 313 -5.11 16.06 14.72
CA ILE A 313 -4.27 14.85 14.69
C ILE A 313 -3.07 15.01 13.76
N GLY A 314 -2.17 14.02 13.78
CA GLY A 314 -0.99 13.95 12.91
C GLY A 314 0.24 14.73 13.42
N PHE A 315 0.12 15.41 14.56
CA PHE A 315 1.23 16.10 15.23
C PHE A 315 1.18 15.87 16.74
N VAL A 316 2.35 15.85 17.39
CA VAL A 316 2.46 15.93 18.85
C VAL A 316 2.61 17.40 19.24
N ARG A 317 1.50 18.06 19.57
CA ARG A 317 1.44 19.49 19.89
C ARG A 317 0.41 19.80 20.99
N PRO A 318 0.62 20.82 21.83
CA PRO A 318 -0.40 21.26 22.78
C PRO A 318 -1.72 21.60 22.08
N GLY A 319 -2.85 21.16 22.64
CA GLY A 319 -4.20 21.39 22.11
C GLY A 319 -4.66 20.39 21.04
N TYR A 320 -3.80 19.44 20.64
CA TYR A 320 -4.16 18.34 19.74
C TYR A 320 -4.70 17.13 20.53
N ASP A 321 -5.41 16.25 19.85
CA ASP A 321 -5.91 15.01 20.43
C ASP A 321 -4.71 14.16 20.92
N ALA A 322 -4.85 13.54 22.10
CA ALA A 322 -3.80 12.74 22.73
C ALA A 322 -3.68 11.33 22.10
N ASP A 323 -3.46 11.31 20.79
CA ASP A 323 -3.31 10.12 19.96
C ASP A 323 -1.80 9.83 19.77
N LEU A 324 -1.24 8.95 20.60
CA LEU A 324 0.21 8.75 20.74
C LEU A 324 0.59 7.28 20.57
N ALA A 325 1.70 7.00 19.88
CA ALA A 325 2.31 5.68 19.79
C ALA A 325 3.73 5.73 20.37
N ILE A 326 4.00 4.88 21.36
CA ILE A 326 5.30 4.75 22.02
C ILE A 326 6.02 3.54 21.41
N TRP A 327 7.27 3.71 20.99
CA TRP A 327 8.05 2.69 20.30
C TRP A 327 9.27 2.29 21.12
N ASP A 328 9.70 1.03 20.98
CA ASP A 328 10.93 0.51 21.59
C ASP A 328 12.23 0.93 20.87
N SER A 329 12.10 1.43 19.65
CA SER A 329 13.18 1.82 18.75
C SER A 329 12.68 2.85 17.74
N HIS A 330 13.56 3.37 16.88
CA HIS A 330 13.14 4.32 15.85
C HIS A 330 12.05 3.68 14.94
N PRO A 331 10.89 4.31 14.68
CA PRO A 331 9.76 3.66 14.00
C PRO A 331 10.05 3.15 12.58
N LEU A 332 11.05 3.73 11.89
CA LEU A 332 11.48 3.28 10.56
C LEU A 332 12.41 2.05 10.59
N SER A 333 12.81 1.58 11.77
CA SER A 333 13.70 0.42 11.92
C SER A 333 12.95 -0.90 11.71
N VAL A 334 13.61 -1.88 11.09
CA VAL A 334 13.05 -3.23 10.93
C VAL A 334 12.85 -3.86 12.30
N GLY A 335 11.62 -4.30 12.59
CA GLY A 335 11.26 -4.91 13.87
C GLY A 335 10.87 -3.92 14.97
N ALA A 336 10.85 -2.61 14.68
CA ALA A 336 10.33 -1.62 15.63
C ALA A 336 8.91 -1.98 16.06
N THR A 337 8.66 -1.96 17.36
CA THR A 337 7.40 -2.40 17.94
C THR A 337 6.79 -1.33 18.81
N THR A 338 5.49 -1.08 18.62
CA THR A 338 4.72 -0.19 19.47
C THR A 338 4.51 -0.82 20.85
N VAL A 339 5.07 -0.21 21.90
CA VAL A 339 4.99 -0.70 23.28
C VAL A 339 3.76 -0.20 24.03
N GLN A 340 3.21 0.96 23.63
CA GLN A 340 1.92 1.48 24.10
C GLN A 340 1.32 2.40 23.05
N VAL A 341 -0.02 2.44 22.97
CA VAL A 341 -0.80 3.37 22.16
C VAL A 341 -1.84 4.04 23.03
N PHE A 342 -1.93 5.36 22.91
CA PHE A 342 -2.97 6.18 23.50
C PHE A 342 -3.86 6.72 22.38
N ILE A 343 -5.17 6.69 22.58
CA ILE A 343 -6.15 7.36 21.70
C ILE A 343 -7.06 8.17 22.60
N ASP A 344 -7.15 9.48 22.36
CA ASP A 344 -7.79 10.43 23.28
C ASP A 344 -7.26 10.30 24.73
N GLY A 345 -5.97 9.99 24.88
CA GLY A 345 -5.32 9.78 26.18
C GLY A 345 -5.67 8.46 26.87
N ARG A 346 -6.49 7.60 26.26
CA ARG A 346 -6.82 6.27 26.79
C ARG A 346 -5.84 5.22 26.29
N GLU A 347 -5.33 4.40 27.20
CA GLU A 347 -4.48 3.26 26.86
C GLU A 347 -5.23 2.20 26.06
N ILE A 348 -4.61 1.70 24.99
CA ILE A 348 -5.18 0.67 24.11
C ILE A 348 -4.55 -0.70 24.34
N LEU A 349 -3.25 -0.73 24.61
CA LEU A 349 -2.52 -1.97 24.83
C LEU A 349 -2.47 -2.27 26.32
N GLU A 350 -2.73 -3.55 26.64
CA GLU A 350 -2.62 -4.03 28.01
C GLU A 350 -1.19 -3.82 28.52
N PRO A 351 -1.02 -3.25 29.73
CA PRO A 351 0.23 -3.14 30.48
C PRO A 351 0.96 -4.48 30.69
N THR A 352 1.54 -5.07 29.65
CA THR A 352 2.39 -6.26 29.76
C THR A 352 3.87 -5.87 29.77
N ALA A 353 4.78 -6.84 29.75
CA ALA A 353 6.22 -6.71 30.01
C ALA A 353 6.92 -5.51 29.33
N SER A 354 6.38 -4.96 28.25
CA SER A 354 6.83 -3.76 27.55
C SER A 354 6.93 -2.50 28.43
N LEU A 355 6.03 -2.29 29.40
CA LEU A 355 6.17 -1.18 30.36
C LEU A 355 7.32 -1.42 31.36
N LYS A 356 7.70 -2.69 31.62
CA LYS A 356 8.89 -3.00 32.41
C LYS A 356 10.18 -2.68 31.64
N ILE A 357 10.17 -2.87 30.31
CA ILE A 357 11.28 -2.47 29.42
C ILE A 357 11.48 -0.95 29.49
N LEU A 358 10.40 -0.16 29.46
CA LEU A 358 10.48 1.29 29.59
C LEU A 358 10.92 1.77 30.98
N LYS A 359 10.58 1.03 32.05
CA LYS A 359 10.94 1.39 33.44
C LYS A 359 12.39 1.05 33.78
N ASN A 360 12.98 0.04 33.15
CA ASN A 360 14.36 -0.39 33.35
C ASN A 360 15.01 -0.66 31.99
N PRO A 361 15.54 0.37 31.28
CA PRO A 361 16.26 0.14 30.05
C PRO A 361 17.53 -0.67 30.34
N THR A 362 17.49 -1.98 30.09
CA THR A 362 18.62 -2.90 30.30
C THR A 362 19.64 -2.86 29.17
N LYS A 363 19.33 -2.16 28.08
CA LYS A 363 20.22 -1.79 26.98
C LYS A 363 19.94 -0.34 26.58
N GLU A 364 20.96 0.39 26.14
CA GLU A 364 20.73 1.58 25.32
C GLU A 364 19.81 1.16 24.16
N THR A 365 18.59 1.69 24.15
CA THR A 365 17.69 1.53 23.01
C THR A 365 18.39 2.13 21.80
N ASP A 366 18.59 1.33 20.77
CA ASP A 366 19.21 1.76 19.52
C ASP A 366 18.22 2.68 18.78
N LEU A 367 18.23 3.95 19.16
CA LEU A 367 17.40 5.03 18.60
C LEU A 367 17.98 5.57 17.28
N VAL A 368 18.90 4.83 16.66
CA VAL A 368 19.57 5.24 15.43
C VAL A 368 18.57 5.21 14.27
N LEU A 369 18.46 6.35 13.60
CA LEU A 369 17.73 6.48 12.35
C LEU A 369 18.35 5.52 11.31
N PRO A 370 17.60 4.56 10.75
CA PRO A 370 18.12 3.69 9.70
C PRO A 370 18.53 4.51 8.48
N LYS A 371 19.61 4.12 7.82
CA LYS A 371 20.06 4.77 6.59
C LYS A 371 19.24 4.29 5.39
N SER A 372 18.90 5.21 4.48
CA SER A 372 18.36 4.85 3.16
C SER A 372 19.39 4.07 2.35
N ARG A 373 18.92 3.23 1.42
CA ARG A 373 19.83 2.52 0.50
C ARG A 373 20.57 3.55 -0.36
N PRO A 374 21.88 3.37 -0.59
CA PRO A 374 22.63 4.26 -1.46
C PRO A 374 22.06 4.20 -2.88
N TRP A 375 22.00 5.35 -3.53
CA TRP A 375 21.85 5.38 -4.98
C TRP A 375 23.19 4.96 -5.59
N ILE A 376 23.16 3.89 -6.39
CA ILE A 376 24.33 3.43 -7.14
C ILE A 376 24.12 3.87 -8.58
N ASP A 377 25.07 4.64 -9.10
CA ASP A 377 25.09 5.04 -10.50
C ASP A 377 25.19 3.81 -11.43
N GLN A 378 24.53 3.86 -12.59
CA GLN A 378 24.47 2.72 -13.52
C GLN A 378 25.85 2.39 -14.09
N ASP A 379 26.65 3.39 -14.42
CA ASP A 379 28.00 3.19 -14.98
C ASP A 379 28.93 2.63 -13.91
N GLN A 380 28.84 3.15 -12.67
CA GLN A 380 29.57 2.58 -11.53
C GLN A 380 29.18 1.12 -11.26
N LYS A 381 27.87 0.82 -11.27
CA LYS A 381 27.38 -0.57 -11.12
C LYS A 381 27.95 -1.46 -12.22
N GLN A 382 27.88 -1.01 -13.47
CA GLN A 382 28.36 -1.77 -14.61
C GLN A 382 29.87 -2.00 -14.55
N LEU A 383 30.64 -0.99 -14.16
CA LEU A 383 32.08 -1.09 -13.95
C LEU A 383 32.40 -2.15 -12.89
N VAL A 384 31.84 -2.02 -11.69
CA VAL A 384 32.07 -2.97 -10.57
C VAL A 384 31.66 -4.39 -10.96
N CYS A 385 30.51 -4.57 -11.62
CA CYS A 385 30.07 -5.88 -12.07
C CYS A 385 30.98 -6.47 -13.16
N SER A 386 31.48 -5.65 -14.09
CA SER A 386 32.39 -6.10 -15.14
C SER A 386 33.74 -6.56 -14.57
N GLU A 387 34.25 -5.87 -13.55
CA GLU A 387 35.47 -6.26 -12.84
C GLU A 387 35.26 -7.51 -12.00
N ALA A 388 34.11 -7.64 -11.33
CA ALA A 388 33.75 -8.81 -10.54
C ALA A 388 33.60 -10.09 -11.37
N LEU A 389 33.14 -9.97 -12.61
CA LEU A 389 32.91 -11.10 -13.53
C LEU A 389 34.11 -11.40 -14.45
N ALA A 390 35.18 -10.60 -14.38
CA ALA A 390 36.38 -10.85 -15.17
C ALA A 390 37.04 -12.19 -14.76
N ALA A 391 37.63 -12.88 -15.74
CA ALA A 391 38.38 -14.11 -15.47
C ALA A 391 39.48 -13.86 -14.43
N GLU A 392 39.62 -14.79 -13.48
CA GLU A 392 40.59 -14.73 -12.38
C GLU A 392 40.42 -13.53 -11.42
N SER A 393 39.26 -12.87 -11.45
CA SER A 393 38.95 -11.79 -10.50
C SER A 393 38.80 -12.32 -9.08
N ARG A 394 39.47 -11.66 -8.13
CA ARG A 394 39.28 -11.87 -6.69
C ARG A 394 38.48 -10.71 -6.11
N ILE A 395 37.39 -11.01 -5.44
CA ILE A 395 36.57 -10.01 -4.75
C ILE A 395 36.88 -10.10 -3.27
N VAL A 396 37.30 -8.99 -2.67
CA VAL A 396 37.62 -8.91 -1.26
C VAL A 396 36.63 -7.97 -0.58
N PHE A 397 35.82 -8.52 0.31
CA PHE A 397 34.95 -7.78 1.20
C PHE A 397 35.69 -7.43 2.49
N THR A 398 35.58 -6.18 2.94
CA THR A 398 36.16 -5.67 4.19
C THR A 398 35.11 -4.89 4.99
N GLY A 399 35.44 -4.51 6.22
CA GLY A 399 34.49 -3.77 7.06
C GLY A 399 33.30 -4.63 7.52
N ILE A 400 33.52 -5.94 7.66
CA ILE A 400 32.51 -6.88 8.14
C ILE A 400 32.46 -6.77 9.67
N LYS A 401 31.29 -6.39 10.21
CA LYS A 401 31.03 -6.34 11.65
C LYS A 401 30.57 -7.70 12.20
N GLY A 402 29.80 -8.44 11.41
CA GLY A 402 29.32 -9.75 11.78
C GLY A 402 28.93 -10.58 10.57
N PHE A 403 28.89 -11.90 10.74
CA PHE A 403 28.44 -12.80 9.70
C PHE A 403 27.67 -13.98 10.30
N LEU A 404 26.71 -14.53 9.54
CA LEU A 404 25.97 -15.72 9.94
C LEU A 404 26.47 -16.93 9.13
N LEU A 405 26.86 -18.01 9.80
CA LEU A 405 27.16 -19.31 9.17
C LEU A 405 26.13 -20.35 9.64
N GLU A 406 25.90 -21.37 8.81
CA GLU A 406 25.01 -22.51 9.12
C GLU A 406 25.46 -23.38 10.30
N SER A 407 26.58 -23.09 10.96
CA SER A 407 27.10 -23.89 12.07
C SER A 407 26.82 -23.20 13.42
N PRO A 408 25.94 -23.76 14.28
CA PRO A 408 25.62 -23.21 15.61
C PRO A 408 26.81 -23.20 16.60
N SER A 409 27.95 -23.77 16.23
CA SER A 409 29.12 -23.99 17.08
C SER A 409 30.28 -23.04 16.79
N ALA A 410 30.14 -22.10 15.86
CA ALA A 410 31.14 -21.05 15.65
C ALA A 410 30.88 -19.89 16.62
N ASP A 411 31.16 -20.12 17.91
CA ASP A 411 31.31 -19.06 18.91
C ASP A 411 32.53 -18.20 18.52
N PHE A 412 32.28 -17.19 17.68
CA PHE A 412 33.17 -16.06 17.54
C PHE A 412 32.44 -14.85 18.13
N ASN A 413 32.47 -14.77 19.47
CA ASN A 413 32.31 -13.50 20.16
C ASN A 413 33.35 -12.53 19.59
N THR A 414 32.96 -11.70 18.63
CA THR A 414 33.76 -10.58 18.14
C THR A 414 33.60 -9.37 19.06
N ASP A 415 33.69 -9.61 20.37
CA ASP A 415 33.98 -8.58 21.37
C ASP A 415 35.50 -8.34 21.49
N SER A 416 36.26 -8.66 20.44
CA SER A 416 37.66 -8.24 20.36
C SER A 416 37.70 -6.78 19.92
N GLU A 417 37.56 -5.90 20.90
CA GLU A 417 38.18 -4.57 20.90
C GLU A 417 39.67 -4.76 20.57
N GLY A 418 40.03 -4.69 19.29
CA GLY A 418 41.42 -4.82 18.86
C GLY A 418 41.58 -5.02 17.36
N GLU A 419 41.76 -3.91 16.64
CA GLU A 419 42.44 -3.64 15.36
C GLU A 419 42.45 -4.64 14.17
N ALA A 420 42.07 -5.91 14.31
CA ALA A 420 42.07 -6.91 13.24
C ALA A 420 40.66 -7.06 12.66
N GLY A 421 40.18 -6.05 11.93
CA GLY A 421 38.88 -6.10 11.25
C GLY A 421 38.73 -7.36 10.37
N LEU A 422 37.50 -7.82 10.14
CA LEU A 422 37.22 -9.01 9.34
C LEU A 422 37.27 -8.73 7.83
N ALA A 423 37.60 -9.76 7.06
CA ALA A 423 37.55 -9.77 5.61
C ALA A 423 37.06 -11.12 5.05
N MET A 424 36.47 -11.08 3.86
CA MET A 424 36.05 -12.25 3.10
C MET A 424 36.59 -12.16 1.68
N THR A 425 37.13 -13.25 1.16
CA THR A 425 37.66 -13.33 -0.21
C THR A 425 36.88 -14.34 -1.01
N VAL A 426 36.34 -13.90 -2.15
CA VAL A 426 35.62 -14.72 -3.12
C VAL A 426 36.45 -14.83 -4.39
N PHE A 427 36.59 -16.06 -4.89
CA PHE A 427 37.30 -16.36 -6.12
C PHE A 427 36.55 -17.45 -6.90
N ASN A 428 36.32 -17.24 -8.19
CA ASN A 428 35.56 -18.15 -9.05
C ASN A 428 34.18 -18.57 -8.48
N GLY A 429 33.52 -17.66 -7.75
CA GLY A 429 32.21 -17.90 -7.14
C GLY A 429 32.25 -18.60 -5.78
N ASP A 430 33.43 -19.04 -5.31
CA ASP A 430 33.62 -19.70 -4.03
C ASP A 430 34.19 -18.75 -2.98
N ILE A 431 33.72 -18.87 -1.74
CA ILE A 431 34.33 -18.20 -0.59
C ILE A 431 35.62 -18.97 -0.26
N THR A 432 36.76 -18.35 -0.52
CA THR A 432 38.09 -18.94 -0.29
C THR A 432 38.68 -18.59 1.07
N CYS A 433 38.23 -17.49 1.68
CA CYS A 433 38.62 -17.08 3.03
C CYS A 433 37.53 -16.23 3.68
N LEU A 434 37.32 -16.42 4.99
CA LEU A 434 36.52 -15.55 5.85
C LEU A 434 37.17 -15.52 7.24
N GLY A 435 37.55 -14.35 7.73
CA GLY A 435 38.26 -14.22 9.00
C GLY A 435 39.02 -12.90 9.14
N PRO A 436 40.04 -12.83 10.01
CA PRO A 436 40.83 -11.61 10.20
C PRO A 436 41.46 -11.10 8.89
N LYS A 437 41.42 -9.78 8.66
CA LYS A 437 41.96 -9.10 7.46
C LYS A 437 43.36 -9.58 7.09
N ALA A 438 44.26 -9.69 8.07
CA ALA A 438 45.65 -10.12 7.86
C ALA A 438 45.80 -11.51 7.24
N LYS A 439 44.79 -12.39 7.38
CA LYS A 439 44.81 -13.76 6.84
C LYS A 439 44.09 -13.88 5.50
N CYS A 440 43.06 -13.07 5.25
CA CYS A 440 42.24 -13.19 4.05
C CYS A 440 42.65 -12.24 2.91
N LEU A 441 43.49 -11.23 3.19
CA LEU A 441 43.99 -10.34 2.15
C LEU A 441 45.08 -11.03 1.31
N PRO A 442 44.97 -11.01 -0.04
CA PRO A 442 45.98 -11.59 -0.91
C PRO A 442 47.32 -10.84 -0.78
N SER A 443 48.42 -11.60 -0.70
CA SER A 443 49.77 -11.07 -0.44
C SER A 443 50.47 -10.46 -1.67
N GLN A 444 49.89 -10.58 -2.88
CA GLN A 444 50.56 -10.25 -4.14
C GLN A 444 50.08 -8.92 -4.76
N LYS A 445 51.04 -8.12 -5.27
CA LYS A 445 50.83 -6.82 -5.94
C LYS A 445 50.27 -6.92 -7.38
N HIS A 446 50.11 -8.12 -7.95
CA HIS A 446 49.79 -8.32 -9.37
C HIS A 446 48.43 -8.97 -9.66
N GLU A 447 47.60 -9.23 -8.65
CA GLU A 447 46.27 -9.80 -8.85
C GLU A 447 45.24 -8.68 -9.08
N LYS A 448 44.30 -8.88 -10.02
CA LYS A 448 43.12 -8.03 -10.16
C LYS A 448 42.19 -8.27 -8.96
N VAL A 449 42.26 -7.38 -7.98
CA VAL A 449 41.48 -7.46 -6.75
C VAL A 449 40.44 -6.35 -6.72
N LEU A 450 39.17 -6.72 -6.81
CA LEU A 450 38.06 -5.81 -6.55
C LEU A 450 37.81 -5.76 -5.04
N ARG A 451 37.92 -4.58 -4.43
CA ARG A 451 37.67 -4.38 -3.00
C ARG A 451 36.29 -3.76 -2.78
N ILE A 452 35.50 -4.36 -1.90
CA ILE A 452 34.19 -3.86 -1.47
C ILE A 452 34.25 -3.65 0.05
N ASP A 453 34.05 -2.42 0.51
CA ASP A 453 33.97 -2.11 1.94
C ASP A 453 32.51 -2.02 2.39
N LEU A 454 32.15 -2.82 3.39
CA LEU A 454 30.79 -2.87 3.92
C LEU A 454 30.51 -1.78 4.96
N ASN A 455 31.52 -1.06 5.44
CA ASN A 455 31.39 0.00 6.46
C ASN A 455 30.60 -0.49 7.70
N ASP A 456 31.15 -1.47 8.41
CA ASP A 456 30.53 -2.14 9.56
C ASP A 456 29.25 -2.94 9.21
N GLY A 457 29.23 -3.52 8.01
CA GLY A 457 28.09 -4.29 7.51
C GLY A 457 28.10 -5.75 7.95
N TYR A 458 26.98 -6.42 7.70
CA TYR A 458 26.77 -7.84 8.01
C TYR A 458 26.74 -8.69 6.74
N VAL A 459 27.30 -9.90 6.81
CA VAL A 459 27.24 -10.89 5.73
C VAL A 459 26.40 -12.09 6.16
N THR A 460 25.34 -12.40 5.43
CA THR A 460 24.47 -13.56 5.72
C THR A 460 24.45 -14.52 4.53
N PRO A 461 24.05 -15.78 4.73
CA PRO A 461 23.63 -16.62 3.61
C PRO A 461 22.50 -15.91 2.86
N GLY A 462 22.47 -16.09 1.53
CA GLY A 462 21.40 -15.53 0.72
C GLY A 462 20.04 -16.11 1.12
N LEU A 463 19.01 -15.27 1.15
CA LEU A 463 17.68 -15.68 1.59
C LEU A 463 17.04 -16.63 0.58
N VAL A 464 16.26 -17.57 1.08
CA VAL A 464 15.46 -18.49 0.28
C VAL A 464 13.99 -18.17 0.51
N ALA A 465 13.28 -17.73 -0.52
CA ALA A 465 11.83 -17.53 -0.43
C ALA A 465 11.11 -18.82 -0.81
N PHE A 466 10.25 -19.33 0.09
CA PHE A 466 9.53 -20.60 -0.08
C PHE A 466 8.03 -20.35 -0.35
N GLY A 467 7.41 -21.20 -1.17
CA GLY A 467 5.96 -21.17 -1.41
C GLY A 467 5.49 -19.92 -2.16
N ASN A 468 6.38 -19.29 -2.94
CA ASN A 468 6.02 -18.12 -3.72
C ASN A 468 5.59 -18.50 -5.14
N ASN A 469 5.03 -17.52 -5.84
CA ASN A 469 4.58 -17.62 -7.22
C ASN A 469 5.60 -17.07 -8.24
N ILE A 470 6.84 -16.81 -7.81
CA ILE A 470 7.85 -16.20 -8.67
C ILE A 470 8.21 -17.18 -9.78
N GLY A 471 8.04 -16.73 -11.02
CA GLY A 471 8.41 -17.48 -12.22
C GLY A 471 7.34 -18.42 -12.73
N ILE A 472 6.21 -18.64 -12.04
CA ILE A 472 5.10 -19.46 -12.58
C ILE A 472 3.89 -18.61 -13.03
N ILE A 473 3.76 -17.42 -12.45
CA ILE A 473 2.80 -16.40 -12.85
C ILE A 473 3.43 -15.04 -12.63
N ASP A 474 3.37 -14.16 -13.63
CA ASP A 474 3.99 -12.84 -13.52
C ASP A 474 3.03 -11.79 -12.94
N ILE A 475 1.74 -11.85 -13.32
CA ILE A 475 0.69 -10.96 -12.84
C ILE A 475 -0.49 -11.80 -12.32
N PRO A 476 -0.61 -12.03 -10.99
CA PRO A 476 -1.63 -12.88 -10.38
C PRO A 476 -3.08 -12.69 -10.84
N SER A 477 -3.53 -11.47 -11.08
CA SER A 477 -4.90 -11.19 -11.56
C SER A 477 -5.08 -11.41 -13.08
N GLU A 478 -4.00 -11.60 -13.83
CA GLU A 478 -4.03 -11.85 -15.27
C GLU A 478 -3.69 -13.30 -15.56
N SER A 479 -4.72 -14.13 -15.77
CA SER A 479 -4.54 -15.56 -16.02
C SER A 479 -3.69 -15.88 -17.24
N SER A 480 -3.57 -14.94 -18.19
CA SER A 480 -2.73 -15.05 -19.39
C SER A 480 -1.22 -14.99 -19.09
N THR A 481 -0.84 -14.61 -17.87
CA THR A 481 0.56 -14.43 -17.45
C THR A 481 1.12 -15.61 -16.66
N GLY A 482 0.38 -16.71 -16.58
CA GLY A 482 0.83 -17.96 -15.98
C GLY A 482 0.18 -19.17 -16.65
N ASP A 483 0.57 -20.36 -16.20
CA ASP A 483 0.13 -21.64 -16.79
C ASP A 483 -1.21 -22.16 -16.23
N GLY A 484 -1.87 -21.36 -15.39
CA GLY A 484 -3.15 -21.71 -14.77
C GLY A 484 -3.05 -22.81 -13.71
N SER A 485 -4.21 -23.31 -13.28
CA SER A 485 -4.30 -24.34 -12.26
C SER A 485 -4.94 -25.61 -12.83
N PRO A 486 -4.57 -26.82 -12.37
CA PRO A 486 -5.20 -28.06 -12.82
C PRO A 486 -6.70 -28.21 -12.51
N GLY A 487 -7.30 -27.22 -11.84
CA GLY A 487 -8.70 -27.22 -11.45
C GLY A 487 -8.95 -28.08 -10.21
N ARG A 488 -10.23 -28.24 -9.84
CA ARG A 488 -10.64 -28.91 -8.59
C ARG A 488 -10.88 -30.42 -8.74
N ASN A 489 -10.87 -30.94 -9.96
CA ASN A 489 -11.33 -32.29 -10.31
C ASN A 489 -10.18 -33.29 -10.49
N GLY A 490 -8.95 -32.93 -10.10
CA GLY A 490 -7.80 -33.83 -10.17
C GLY A 490 -8.01 -35.07 -9.29
N ASN A 491 -7.77 -36.26 -9.83
CA ASN A 491 -7.80 -37.51 -9.08
C ASN A 491 -6.43 -37.74 -8.43
N ALA A 492 -6.37 -37.62 -7.10
CA ALA A 492 -5.15 -37.83 -6.32
C ALA A 492 -4.50 -39.23 -6.50
N LEU A 493 -5.24 -40.21 -7.04
CA LEU A 493 -4.74 -41.56 -7.34
C LEU A 493 -4.22 -41.71 -8.78
N ASN A 494 -4.44 -40.72 -9.65
CA ASN A 494 -3.96 -40.74 -11.03
C ASN A 494 -2.74 -39.81 -11.21
N GLN A 495 -1.62 -40.23 -10.63
CA GLN A 495 -0.37 -39.46 -10.63
C GLN A 495 0.13 -39.08 -12.04
N GLN A 496 -0.13 -39.91 -13.06
CA GLN A 496 0.30 -39.62 -14.44
C GLN A 496 -0.51 -38.49 -15.10
N LYS A 497 -1.73 -38.23 -14.64
CA LYS A 497 -2.60 -37.21 -15.23
C LYS A 497 -2.70 -35.94 -14.38
N ASP A 498 -2.61 -36.08 -13.07
CA ASP A 498 -3.02 -35.03 -12.12
C ASP A 498 -1.88 -34.55 -11.20
N LEU A 499 -0.65 -35.07 -11.34
CA LEU A 499 0.53 -34.54 -10.65
C LEU A 499 1.25 -33.50 -11.52
N HIS A 500 1.12 -32.23 -11.16
CA HIS A 500 1.73 -31.12 -11.89
C HIS A 500 3.09 -30.77 -11.30
N PHE A 501 4.07 -30.50 -12.15
CA PHE A 501 5.42 -30.09 -11.74
C PHE A 501 5.65 -28.65 -12.16
N ALA A 502 5.98 -27.78 -11.19
CA ALA A 502 6.21 -26.37 -11.45
C ALA A 502 7.34 -26.14 -12.46
N LYS A 503 8.35 -27.04 -12.50
CA LYS A 503 9.51 -26.95 -13.42
C LYS A 503 9.15 -26.82 -14.90
N TYR A 504 7.98 -27.31 -15.32
CA TYR A 504 7.52 -27.23 -16.71
C TYR A 504 6.84 -25.91 -17.07
N GLY A 505 6.44 -25.12 -16.07
CA GLY A 505 5.76 -23.84 -16.26
C GLY A 505 6.54 -22.63 -15.80
N ILE A 506 7.88 -22.75 -15.70
CA ILE A 506 8.71 -21.64 -15.26
C ILE A 506 9.07 -20.71 -16.41
N HIS A 507 8.77 -19.44 -16.21
CA HIS A 507 9.20 -18.32 -17.03
C HIS A 507 10.19 -17.46 -16.23
N PHE A 508 11.45 -17.48 -16.64
CA PHE A 508 12.45 -16.52 -16.16
C PHE A 508 12.20 -15.16 -16.82
N GLY A 509 12.44 -14.06 -16.08
CA GLY A 509 12.34 -12.69 -16.61
C GLY A 509 11.21 -11.83 -16.02
N GLY A 510 10.29 -12.43 -15.25
CA GLY A 510 9.27 -11.68 -14.51
C GLY A 510 9.85 -10.69 -13.51
N ARG A 511 9.17 -9.56 -13.27
CA ARG A 511 9.64 -8.49 -12.37
C ARG A 511 9.84 -8.96 -10.93
N GLY A 512 9.13 -10.02 -10.53
CA GLY A 512 9.27 -10.65 -9.21
C GLY A 512 10.71 -11.08 -8.87
N PHE A 513 11.49 -11.56 -9.86
CA PHE A 513 12.88 -11.95 -9.64
C PHE A 513 13.77 -10.76 -9.26
N GLY A 514 13.58 -9.62 -9.93
CA GLY A 514 14.30 -8.39 -9.61
C GLY A 514 13.96 -7.88 -8.21
N ARG A 515 12.67 -7.87 -7.85
CA ARG A 515 12.20 -7.47 -6.52
C ARG A 515 12.78 -8.36 -5.41
N ALA A 516 12.76 -9.68 -5.62
CA ALA A 516 13.33 -10.65 -4.68
C ALA A 516 14.83 -10.38 -4.43
N ARG A 517 15.61 -10.16 -5.49
CA ARG A 517 17.05 -9.87 -5.37
C ARG A 517 17.37 -8.60 -4.60
N VAL A 518 16.58 -7.54 -4.78
CA VAL A 518 16.76 -6.29 -4.03
C VAL A 518 16.56 -6.51 -2.52
N GLY A 519 15.72 -7.48 -2.14
CA GLY A 519 15.52 -7.93 -0.76
C GLY A 519 16.56 -8.92 -0.24
N GLY A 520 17.56 -9.31 -1.04
CA GLY A 520 18.57 -10.30 -0.63
C GLY A 520 18.16 -11.76 -0.87
N VAL A 521 17.05 -12.01 -1.57
CA VAL A 521 16.61 -13.36 -1.94
C VAL A 521 17.39 -13.85 -3.15
N THR A 522 18.22 -14.88 -2.96
CA THR A 522 19.08 -15.47 -4.00
C THR A 522 18.50 -16.76 -4.58
N LYS A 523 17.61 -17.41 -3.84
CA LYS A 523 16.90 -18.62 -4.27
C LYS A 523 15.41 -18.52 -3.96
N VAL A 524 14.61 -19.16 -4.79
CA VAL A 524 13.17 -19.31 -4.58
C VAL A 524 12.76 -20.77 -4.73
N ILE A 525 11.75 -21.19 -4.00
CA ILE A 525 11.07 -22.47 -4.15
C ILE A 525 9.64 -22.15 -4.55
N THR A 526 9.31 -22.45 -5.79
CA THR A 526 8.04 -22.09 -6.44
C THR A 526 7.19 -23.34 -6.58
N ALA A 527 5.97 -23.30 -6.06
CA ALA A 527 4.99 -24.37 -6.16
C ALA A 527 4.03 -24.13 -7.34
N PRO A 528 3.39 -25.17 -7.88
CA PRO A 528 2.30 -25.00 -8.85
C PRO A 528 1.15 -24.16 -8.27
N THR A 529 0.48 -23.38 -9.11
CA THR A 529 -0.74 -22.67 -8.72
C THR A 529 -1.89 -23.66 -8.54
N PHE A 530 -2.54 -23.65 -7.38
CA PHE A 530 -3.59 -24.61 -7.02
C PHE A 530 -4.96 -23.94 -6.88
N ALA A 531 -6.02 -24.67 -7.23
CA ALA A 531 -7.41 -24.22 -7.16
C ALA A 531 -8.26 -25.05 -6.18
N GLY A 532 -7.61 -25.93 -5.41
CA GLY A 532 -8.21 -26.90 -4.47
C GLY A 532 -7.68 -28.32 -4.71
N GLY A 533 -8.07 -29.26 -3.83
CA GLY A 533 -7.72 -30.69 -3.93
C GLY A 533 -6.53 -31.10 -3.07
N VAL A 534 -6.42 -32.40 -2.76
CA VAL A 534 -5.43 -32.93 -1.80
C VAL A 534 -4.00 -32.81 -2.33
N ILE A 535 -3.75 -33.10 -3.61
CA ILE A 535 -2.43 -32.99 -4.22
C ILE A 535 -2.34 -31.67 -4.99
N GLN A 536 -1.37 -30.83 -4.64
CA GLN A 536 -1.15 -29.52 -5.28
C GLN A 536 0.00 -29.52 -6.29
N GLY A 537 0.87 -30.54 -6.24
CA GLY A 537 1.94 -30.76 -7.21
C GLY A 537 3.35 -30.62 -6.62
N VAL A 538 4.35 -30.65 -7.49
CA VAL A 538 5.77 -30.66 -7.11
C VAL A 538 6.40 -29.30 -7.40
N SER A 539 7.04 -28.74 -6.38
CA SER A 539 7.76 -27.46 -6.46
C SER A 539 9.16 -27.59 -7.07
N VAL A 540 9.64 -26.48 -7.63
CA VAL A 540 10.96 -26.36 -8.26
C VAL A 540 11.80 -25.30 -7.54
N GLY A 541 13.11 -25.52 -7.45
CA GLY A 541 14.08 -24.61 -6.88
C GLY A 541 14.74 -23.76 -7.95
N LEU A 542 14.55 -22.44 -7.89
CA LEU A 542 15.09 -21.48 -8.87
C LEU A 542 16.11 -20.52 -8.21
N ARG A 543 17.09 -20.07 -8.99
CA ARG A 543 18.00 -18.97 -8.65
C ARG A 543 17.39 -17.68 -9.16
N THR A 544 17.57 -16.59 -8.43
CA THR A 544 17.00 -15.29 -8.81
C THR A 544 17.88 -14.44 -9.74
N ASN A 545 19.06 -14.95 -10.13
CA ASN A 545 20.05 -14.21 -10.91
C ASN A 545 19.53 -13.71 -12.26
N GLU A 546 20.07 -12.58 -12.73
CA GLU A 546 19.64 -11.89 -13.96
C GLU A 546 19.77 -12.76 -15.23
N ASN A 547 20.82 -13.59 -15.28
CA ASN A 547 21.13 -14.44 -16.44
C ASN A 547 20.62 -15.89 -16.27
N SER A 548 19.82 -16.16 -15.23
CA SER A 548 19.29 -17.49 -15.00
C SER A 548 18.29 -17.87 -16.10
N THR A 549 18.54 -19.00 -16.74
CA THR A 549 17.62 -19.65 -17.68
C THR A 549 17.43 -21.10 -17.27
N ILE A 550 16.44 -21.77 -17.88
CA ILE A 550 16.20 -23.20 -17.66
C ILE A 550 17.48 -24.02 -17.95
N LEU A 551 18.20 -23.69 -19.02
CA LEU A 551 19.43 -24.39 -19.43
C LEU A 551 20.71 -23.83 -18.78
N GLY A 552 20.66 -22.59 -18.29
CA GLY A 552 21.80 -21.84 -17.75
C GLY A 552 21.96 -21.93 -16.23
N GLY A 553 21.52 -23.04 -15.61
CA GLY A 553 21.62 -23.25 -14.15
C GLY A 553 20.67 -22.37 -13.32
N GLY A 554 19.63 -21.81 -13.95
CA GLY A 554 18.56 -21.09 -13.25
C GLY A 554 17.73 -22.01 -12.36
N ILE A 555 17.52 -23.27 -12.77
CA ILE A 555 16.98 -24.32 -11.91
C ILE A 555 18.16 -24.93 -11.14
N TRP A 556 18.17 -24.78 -9.81
CA TRP A 556 19.19 -25.42 -8.95
C TRP A 556 18.70 -26.75 -8.39
N LYS A 557 17.39 -27.00 -8.41
CA LYS A 557 16.77 -28.26 -8.02
C LYS A 557 15.46 -28.46 -8.76
N ASP A 558 15.38 -29.47 -9.61
CA ASP A 558 14.19 -29.75 -10.43
C ASP A 558 12.94 -30.05 -9.62
N GLU A 559 13.10 -30.81 -8.53
CA GLU A 559 12.03 -31.30 -7.68
C GLU A 559 12.44 -31.11 -6.22
N VAL A 560 11.78 -30.17 -5.54
CA VAL A 560 12.10 -29.79 -4.16
C VAL A 560 11.20 -30.50 -3.17
N ALA A 561 9.88 -30.33 -3.33
CA ALA A 561 8.89 -30.89 -2.43
C ALA A 561 7.56 -31.13 -3.13
N LEU A 562 6.88 -32.22 -2.75
CA LEU A 562 5.48 -32.48 -3.04
C LEU A 562 4.60 -31.68 -2.08
N HIS A 563 3.67 -30.90 -2.62
CA HIS A 563 2.71 -30.10 -1.86
C HIS A 563 1.36 -30.82 -1.82
N PHE A 564 0.77 -30.87 -0.63
CA PHE A 564 -0.57 -31.42 -0.41
C PHE A 564 -1.35 -30.57 0.59
N ALA A 565 -2.65 -30.40 0.34
CA ALA A 565 -3.55 -29.68 1.22
C ALA A 565 -4.29 -30.65 2.16
N VAL A 566 -4.30 -30.31 3.45
CA VAL A 566 -5.07 -31.02 4.47
C VAL A 566 -6.15 -30.09 5.00
N GLY A 567 -7.39 -30.58 5.09
CA GLY A 567 -8.52 -29.82 5.59
C GLY A 567 -9.43 -29.33 4.46
N GLN A 568 -10.06 -28.16 4.65
CA GLN A 568 -11.15 -27.72 3.80
C GLN A 568 -10.71 -27.37 2.37
N GLU A 569 -9.48 -26.89 2.22
CA GLU A 569 -8.84 -26.65 0.91
C GLU A 569 -8.54 -27.94 0.14
N GLY A 570 -8.36 -29.06 0.85
CA GLY A 570 -8.16 -30.38 0.27
C GLY A 570 -9.45 -31.08 -0.16
N LYS A 571 -10.61 -30.61 0.29
CA LYS A 571 -11.92 -31.15 -0.15
C LYS A 571 -12.21 -30.61 -1.55
N GLY A 572 -11.89 -31.41 -2.58
CA GLY A 572 -12.54 -31.26 -3.88
C GLY A 572 -14.06 -31.30 -3.65
N GLN A 573 -14.79 -30.30 -4.16
CA GLN A 573 -16.26 -30.37 -4.16
C GLN A 573 -16.74 -31.28 -5.29
#